data_AF-A0A0W7THP4-F1
#
_entry.id   AF-A0A0W7THP4-F1
#
_cell.length_a   1.000
_cell.length_b   1.000
_cell.length_c   1.000
_cell.angle_alpha   90.00
_cell.angle_beta   90.00
_cell.angle_gamma   90.00
#
_symmetry.space_group_name_H-M   'P 1'
#
loop_
_entity.id
_entity.type
_entity.pdbx_description
1 polymer ?
#
loop_
_entity_poly.entity_id
_entity_poly.type
_entity_poly.pdbx_seq_one_letter_code
_entity_poly.pdbx_strand_id
1 'polypeptide(L)'
;MPEVWLYDTSLRDGAQGDGVSFSAADKREIARRLDAFGIPYIEGGWPGSNPVDDEFFGDPPELKRSRLCAFGSTRRAGVPESTDACMDALASSPAPVCTVFGKTWDFHVERALRTTLEENLEMIAGSVRFLKSKGKEVVFDAEHFFDGYAANPGYAMQCLGAAASAGADWLVLCDTNGGTLPDRVSEIVRKVSKDLGVPVGIHAHNDCGLAAAVSAAAVMSGAEMVQGTVNGIGERCGNADLCTVAGILGAKMGMDLGVDLKGLTQLSAGIATWRTSPAPRACLSWERTPSLTRAGCTFPRWSATRAPTSTSTRPRSGTPAACWSPTWRGRPASPRSSASSASRRGRTPAPSPTG
;
A
#
# COMPACT_ATOMS: atom_id res chain seq x y z
N MET A 1 15.53 4.96 -16.87
CA MET A 1 14.47 4.27 -16.10
C MET A 1 14.30 5.04 -14.81
N PRO A 2 13.06 5.21 -14.30
CA PRO A 2 12.84 5.94 -13.06
C PRO A 2 13.57 5.26 -11.91
N GLU A 3 13.95 6.04 -10.89
CA GLU A 3 14.53 5.54 -9.65
C GLU A 3 13.46 4.85 -8.79
N VAL A 4 12.21 5.35 -8.86
CA VAL A 4 11.05 4.76 -8.17
C VAL A 4 9.86 4.71 -9.12
N TRP A 5 9.22 3.55 -9.19
CA TRP A 5 8.05 3.30 -10.03
C TRP A 5 6.77 3.65 -9.28
N LEU A 6 5.94 4.52 -9.88
CA LEU A 6 4.57 4.74 -9.40
C LEU A 6 3.63 3.71 -10.04
N TYR A 7 2.77 3.14 -9.22
CA TYR A 7 1.74 2.20 -9.62
C TYR A 7 0.39 2.73 -9.13
N ASP A 8 -0.46 3.15 -10.07
CA ASP A 8 -1.79 3.67 -9.77
C ASP A 8 -2.82 2.54 -9.76
N THR A 9 -3.55 2.45 -8.65
CA THR A 9 -4.69 1.54 -8.47
C THR A 9 -6.01 2.31 -8.27
N SER A 10 -6.11 3.52 -8.84
CA SER A 10 -7.32 4.35 -8.69
C SER A 10 -8.56 3.69 -9.32
N LEU A 11 -8.39 2.96 -10.43
CA LEU A 11 -9.50 2.33 -11.14
C LEU A 11 -9.95 0.99 -10.53
N ARG A 12 -9.15 0.40 -9.63
CA ARG A 12 -9.47 -0.86 -8.95
C ARG A 12 -9.67 -0.65 -7.45
N ASP A 13 -8.59 -0.49 -6.70
CA ASP A 13 -8.66 -0.33 -5.23
C ASP A 13 -9.32 0.99 -4.84
N GLY A 14 -9.06 2.06 -5.62
CA GLY A 14 -9.72 3.35 -5.48
C GLY A 14 -11.24 3.31 -5.70
N ALA A 15 -11.70 2.43 -6.59
CA ALA A 15 -13.11 2.27 -6.92
C ALA A 15 -13.93 1.60 -5.80
N GLN A 16 -13.27 0.98 -4.82
CA GLN A 16 -13.92 0.37 -3.65
C GLN A 16 -14.27 1.42 -2.57
N GLY A 17 -13.81 2.66 -2.72
CA GLY A 17 -14.14 3.74 -1.79
C GLY A 17 -15.59 4.20 -1.89
N ASP A 18 -16.18 4.55 -0.74
CA ASP A 18 -17.55 5.05 -0.67
C ASP A 18 -17.78 6.27 -1.58
N GLY A 19 -18.83 6.20 -2.40
CA GLY A 19 -19.22 7.27 -3.30
C GLY A 19 -18.35 7.40 -4.56
N VAL A 20 -17.55 6.37 -4.87
CA VAL A 20 -16.84 6.22 -6.14
C VAL A 20 -17.55 5.16 -6.99
N SER A 21 -17.85 5.49 -8.24
CA SER A 21 -18.36 4.53 -9.21
C SER A 21 -17.92 4.95 -10.59
N PHE A 22 -17.33 4.03 -11.34
CA PHE A 22 -16.83 4.28 -12.68
C PHE A 22 -17.60 3.42 -13.67
N SER A 23 -18.07 4.02 -14.76
CA SER A 23 -18.38 3.25 -15.96
C SER A 23 -17.09 2.81 -16.65
N ALA A 24 -17.17 1.84 -17.57
CA ALA A 24 -16.01 1.46 -18.37
C ALA A 24 -15.48 2.64 -19.22
N ALA A 25 -16.36 3.55 -19.65
CA ALA A 25 -15.97 4.78 -20.33
C ALA A 25 -15.18 5.73 -19.42
N ASP A 26 -15.60 5.88 -18.16
CA ASP A 26 -14.85 6.66 -17.16
C ASP A 26 -13.47 6.05 -16.92
N LYS A 27 -13.40 4.73 -16.76
CA LYS A 27 -12.12 4.01 -16.61
C LYS A 27 -11.18 4.27 -17.78
N ARG A 28 -11.68 4.21 -19.02
CA ARG A 28 -10.91 4.52 -20.23
C ARG A 28 -10.38 5.96 -20.22
N GLU A 29 -11.22 6.92 -19.85
CA GLU A 29 -10.83 8.33 -19.79
C GLU A 29 -9.79 8.61 -18.70
N ILE A 30 -9.99 8.06 -17.50
CA ILE A 30 -9.05 8.22 -16.38
C ILE A 30 -7.71 7.52 -16.71
N ALA A 31 -7.72 6.33 -17.31
CA ALA A 31 -6.51 5.63 -17.74
C ALA A 31 -5.69 6.48 -18.74
N ARG A 32 -6.34 7.12 -19.72
CA ARG A 32 -5.65 8.05 -20.65
C ARG A 32 -5.05 9.26 -19.93
N ARG A 33 -5.71 9.77 -18.88
CA ARG A 33 -5.18 10.89 -18.07
C ARG A 33 -3.96 10.48 -17.26
N LEU A 34 -4.00 9.31 -16.65
CA LEU A 34 -2.86 8.73 -15.93
C LEU A 34 -1.67 8.48 -16.87
N ASP A 35 -1.92 7.98 -18.07
CA ASP A 35 -0.91 7.78 -19.12
C ASP A 35 -0.31 9.08 -19.64
N ALA A 36 -1.15 10.09 -19.89
CA ALA A 36 -0.70 11.42 -20.28
C ALA A 36 0.17 12.08 -19.21
N PHE A 37 -0.15 11.88 -17.92
CA PHE A 37 0.69 12.31 -16.81
C PHE A 37 2.02 11.52 -16.73
N GLY A 38 1.98 10.25 -17.16
CA GLY A 38 3.15 9.38 -17.28
C GLY A 38 3.29 8.35 -16.17
N ILE A 39 2.21 8.00 -15.46
CA ILE A 39 2.24 6.94 -14.44
C ILE A 39 2.71 5.62 -15.09
N PRO A 40 3.79 4.98 -14.63
CA PRO A 40 4.30 3.78 -15.30
C PRO A 40 3.36 2.58 -15.31
N TYR A 41 2.61 2.34 -14.23
CA TYR A 41 1.67 1.22 -14.10
C TYR A 41 0.27 1.71 -13.76
N ILE A 42 -0.73 1.28 -14.52
CA ILE A 42 -2.15 1.59 -14.27
C ILE A 42 -2.90 0.28 -14.08
N GLU A 43 -3.42 0.05 -12.89
CA GLU A 43 -4.28 -1.09 -12.59
C GLU A 43 -5.73 -0.78 -12.99
N GLY A 44 -6.21 -1.44 -14.04
CA GLY A 44 -7.49 -1.13 -14.66
C GLY A 44 -8.71 -1.70 -13.96
N GLY A 45 -8.54 -2.78 -13.18
CA GLY A 45 -9.65 -3.53 -12.59
C GLY A 45 -9.33 -5.01 -12.43
N TRP A 46 -10.36 -5.78 -12.13
CA TRP A 46 -10.30 -7.23 -11.95
C TRP A 46 -11.16 -7.93 -13.02
N PRO A 47 -10.57 -8.37 -14.15
CA PRO A 47 -11.31 -9.05 -15.21
C PRO A 47 -11.91 -10.37 -14.71
N GLY A 48 -13.14 -10.67 -15.10
CA GLY A 48 -13.93 -11.82 -14.66
C GLY A 48 -14.64 -11.63 -13.32
N SER A 49 -14.46 -10.49 -12.65
CA SER A 49 -15.13 -10.21 -11.36
C SER A 49 -16.45 -9.46 -11.51
N ASN A 50 -16.54 -8.54 -12.47
CA ASN A 50 -17.72 -7.70 -12.69
C ASN A 50 -17.82 -7.21 -14.15
N PRO A 51 -19.03 -6.90 -14.65
CA PRO A 51 -19.24 -6.54 -16.05
C PRO A 51 -18.54 -5.26 -16.50
N VAL A 52 -18.30 -4.29 -15.60
CA VAL A 52 -17.65 -3.03 -15.94
C VAL A 52 -16.18 -3.28 -16.27
N ASP A 53 -15.52 -4.13 -15.48
CA ASP A 53 -14.13 -4.50 -15.73
C ASP A 53 -13.99 -5.35 -16.98
N ASP A 54 -14.93 -6.27 -17.22
CA ASP A 54 -14.96 -7.07 -18.44
C ASP A 54 -15.13 -6.19 -19.69
N GLU A 55 -16.01 -5.19 -19.65
CA GLU A 55 -16.16 -4.21 -20.74
C GLU A 55 -14.89 -3.36 -20.91
N PHE A 56 -14.26 -2.92 -19.81
CA PHE A 56 -13.03 -2.13 -19.86
C PHE A 56 -11.85 -2.92 -20.46
N PHE A 57 -11.66 -4.18 -20.06
CA PHE A 57 -10.61 -5.04 -20.61
C PHE A 57 -10.97 -5.62 -21.99
N GLY A 58 -12.24 -5.62 -22.39
CA GLY A 58 -12.66 -5.99 -23.75
C GLY A 58 -12.30 -4.95 -24.81
N ASP A 59 -12.26 -3.67 -24.43
CA ASP A 59 -11.82 -2.55 -25.27
C ASP A 59 -10.97 -1.57 -24.43
N PRO A 60 -9.73 -1.94 -24.09
CA PRO A 60 -8.85 -1.09 -23.29
C PRO A 60 -8.35 0.11 -24.12
N PRO A 61 -8.11 1.27 -23.50
CA PRO A 61 -7.56 2.40 -24.23
C PRO A 61 -6.11 2.13 -24.66
N GLU A 62 -5.70 2.70 -25.78
CA GLU A 62 -4.28 2.73 -26.15
C GLU A 62 -3.51 3.63 -25.17
N LEU A 63 -2.51 3.04 -24.50
CA LEU A 63 -1.61 3.73 -23.56
C LEU A 63 -0.23 3.88 -24.22
N LYS A 64 0.34 5.08 -24.18
CA LYS A 64 1.60 5.39 -24.88
C LYS A 64 2.84 5.19 -24.01
N ARG A 65 2.68 5.31 -22.69
CA ARG A 65 3.76 5.33 -21.70
C ARG A 65 3.53 4.31 -20.60
N SER A 66 2.28 4.15 -20.20
CA SER A 66 1.86 3.28 -19.11
C SER A 66 1.68 1.84 -19.55
N ARG A 67 1.87 0.94 -18.60
CA ARG A 67 1.53 -0.47 -18.74
C ARG A 67 0.24 -0.74 -18.00
N LEU A 68 -0.74 -1.28 -18.72
CA LEU A 68 -2.00 -1.68 -18.12
C LEU A 68 -1.79 -2.95 -17.29
N CYS A 69 -2.39 -2.97 -16.10
CA CYS A 69 -2.33 -4.09 -15.16
C CYS A 69 -3.74 -4.63 -14.90
N ALA A 70 -3.87 -5.96 -14.92
CA ALA A 70 -5.08 -6.66 -14.50
C ALA A 70 -4.86 -7.24 -13.10
N PHE A 71 -5.79 -6.97 -12.18
CA PHE A 71 -5.73 -7.44 -10.80
C PHE A 71 -6.51 -8.75 -10.62
N GLY A 72 -6.07 -9.61 -9.71
CA GLY A 72 -6.86 -10.75 -9.26
C GLY A 72 -6.27 -11.45 -8.04
N SER A 73 -6.92 -12.51 -7.58
CA SER A 73 -6.39 -13.37 -6.51
C SER A 73 -5.46 -14.44 -7.09
N THR A 74 -4.64 -15.05 -6.24
CA THR A 74 -4.08 -16.39 -6.55
C THR A 74 -5.20 -17.40 -6.85
N ARG A 75 -4.85 -18.53 -7.50
CA ARG A 75 -5.75 -19.67 -7.73
C ARG A 75 -6.43 -20.10 -6.44
N ARG A 76 -7.64 -20.65 -6.54
CA ARG A 76 -8.37 -21.19 -5.38
C ARG A 76 -7.67 -22.44 -4.82
N ALA A 77 -7.81 -22.64 -3.51
CA ALA A 77 -7.29 -23.82 -2.83
C ALA A 77 -7.87 -25.11 -3.43
N GLY A 78 -7.01 -26.09 -3.71
CA GLY A 78 -7.40 -27.37 -4.30
C GLY A 78 -7.84 -27.30 -5.78
N VAL A 79 -7.76 -26.14 -6.42
CA VAL A 79 -8.05 -25.96 -7.85
C VAL A 79 -6.75 -25.76 -8.60
N PRO A 80 -6.44 -26.56 -9.63
CA PRO A 80 -5.29 -26.31 -10.50
C PRO A 80 -5.39 -24.98 -11.22
N GLU A 81 -4.27 -24.26 -11.33
CA GLU A 81 -4.15 -22.96 -12.00
C GLU A 81 -4.69 -22.95 -13.43
N SER A 82 -4.56 -24.06 -14.17
CA SER A 82 -5.01 -24.20 -15.55
C SER A 82 -6.53 -24.27 -15.71
N THR A 83 -7.26 -24.47 -14.61
CA THR A 83 -8.72 -24.60 -14.57
C THR A 83 -9.38 -23.55 -13.67
N ASP A 84 -8.57 -22.70 -13.02
CA ASP A 84 -9.08 -21.65 -12.17
C ASP A 84 -9.58 -20.46 -13.02
N ALA A 85 -10.83 -20.06 -12.80
CA ALA A 85 -11.47 -19.00 -13.59
C ALA A 85 -10.77 -17.64 -13.46
N CYS A 86 -10.20 -17.32 -12.29
CA CYS A 86 -9.46 -16.06 -12.11
C CYS A 86 -8.14 -16.11 -12.88
N MET A 87 -7.45 -17.25 -12.85
CA MET A 87 -6.22 -17.44 -13.63
C MET A 87 -6.47 -17.37 -15.13
N ASP A 88 -7.55 -17.98 -15.62
CA ASP A 88 -7.94 -17.92 -17.03
C ASP A 88 -8.27 -16.49 -17.47
N ALA A 89 -9.05 -15.75 -16.67
CA ALA A 89 -9.38 -14.35 -16.94
C ALA A 89 -8.13 -13.44 -16.97
N LEU A 90 -7.20 -13.61 -16.03
CA LEU A 90 -5.94 -12.87 -15.99
C LEU A 90 -5.03 -13.21 -17.17
N ALA A 91 -4.89 -14.50 -17.50
CA ALA A 91 -4.09 -14.95 -18.63
C ALA A 91 -4.64 -14.42 -19.97
N SER A 92 -5.97 -14.40 -20.11
CA SER A 92 -6.68 -13.96 -21.32
C SER A 92 -6.82 -12.44 -21.44
N SER A 93 -6.60 -11.70 -20.35
CA SER A 93 -6.64 -10.22 -20.36
C SER A 93 -5.61 -9.65 -21.36
N PRO A 94 -5.92 -8.57 -22.10
CA PRO A 94 -4.94 -7.90 -22.94
C PRO A 94 -3.87 -7.15 -22.15
N ALA A 95 -4.02 -6.99 -20.83
CA ALA A 95 -3.04 -6.34 -19.98
C ALA A 95 -1.69 -7.08 -20.01
N PRO A 96 -0.55 -6.41 -20.27
CA PRO A 96 0.77 -7.03 -20.23
C PRO A 96 1.25 -7.38 -18.82
N VAL A 97 0.64 -6.76 -17.79
CA VAL A 97 0.98 -6.97 -16.37
C VAL A 97 -0.22 -7.61 -15.66
N CYS A 98 0.03 -8.61 -14.84
CA CYS A 98 -0.95 -9.19 -13.93
C CYS A 98 -0.48 -8.96 -12.49
N THR A 99 -1.33 -8.35 -11.68
CA THR A 99 -1.10 -8.15 -10.26
C THR A 99 -1.96 -9.13 -9.50
N VAL A 100 -1.34 -10.03 -8.76
CA VAL A 100 -2.02 -11.06 -7.99
C VAL A 100 -1.75 -10.89 -6.51
N PHE A 101 -2.81 -10.86 -5.70
CA PHE A 101 -2.65 -10.88 -4.25
C PHE A 101 -2.68 -12.30 -3.69
N GLY A 102 -1.90 -12.54 -2.65
CA GLY A 102 -1.93 -13.77 -1.85
C GLY A 102 -1.89 -13.46 -0.35
N LYS A 103 -2.54 -14.29 0.46
CA LYS A 103 -2.50 -14.14 1.92
C LYS A 103 -1.10 -14.48 2.43
N THR A 104 -0.50 -13.58 3.20
CA THR A 104 0.85 -13.77 3.79
C THR A 104 0.86 -13.79 5.31
N TRP A 105 -0.33 -13.94 5.91
CA TRP A 105 -0.53 -14.14 7.34
C TRP A 105 -1.21 -15.50 7.57
N ASP A 106 -0.56 -16.40 8.31
CA ASP A 106 -1.07 -17.75 8.64
C ASP A 106 -2.51 -17.73 9.18
N PHE A 107 -2.84 -16.76 10.03
CA PHE A 107 -4.21 -16.54 10.50
C PHE A 107 -5.23 -16.45 9.36
N HIS A 108 -4.95 -15.66 8.32
CA HIS A 108 -5.87 -15.54 7.18
C HIS A 108 -5.90 -16.78 6.29
N VAL A 109 -4.80 -17.51 6.21
CA VAL A 109 -4.76 -18.79 5.48
C VAL A 109 -5.72 -19.79 6.13
N GLU A 110 -5.63 -19.95 7.45
CA GLU A 110 -6.48 -20.91 8.18
C GLU A 110 -7.93 -20.43 8.29
N ARG A 111 -8.17 -19.14 8.49
CA ARG A 111 -9.51 -18.61 8.80
C ARG A 111 -10.31 -18.15 7.59
N ALA A 112 -9.65 -17.48 6.64
CA ALA A 112 -10.31 -16.93 5.46
C ALA A 112 -10.25 -17.91 4.29
N LEU A 113 -9.05 -18.42 3.95
CA LEU A 113 -8.88 -19.37 2.85
C LEU A 113 -9.30 -20.81 3.24
N ARG A 114 -9.26 -21.13 4.54
CA ARG A 114 -9.61 -22.45 5.10
C ARG A 114 -8.81 -23.57 4.45
N THR A 115 -7.51 -23.34 4.28
CA THR A 115 -6.56 -24.29 3.71
C THR A 115 -5.28 -24.38 4.55
N THR A 116 -4.33 -25.23 4.17
CA THR A 116 -3.05 -25.36 4.87
C THR A 116 -2.03 -24.32 4.41
N LEU A 117 -1.00 -24.10 5.23
CA LEU A 117 0.08 -23.17 4.91
C LEU A 117 0.83 -23.62 3.65
N GLU A 118 1.05 -24.92 3.48
CA GLU A 118 1.70 -25.53 2.32
C GLU A 118 0.88 -25.34 1.05
N GLU A 119 -0.44 -25.57 1.10
CA GLU A 119 -1.30 -25.32 -0.05
C GLU A 119 -1.32 -23.85 -0.43
N ASN A 120 -1.30 -22.91 0.53
CA ASN A 120 -1.21 -21.49 0.22
C ASN A 120 0.13 -21.12 -0.46
N LEU A 121 1.25 -21.69 -0.03
CA LEU A 121 2.54 -21.50 -0.72
C LEU A 121 2.47 -22.02 -2.17
N GLU A 122 1.83 -23.15 -2.41
CA GLU A 122 1.64 -23.69 -3.76
C GLU A 122 0.61 -22.89 -4.58
N MET A 123 -0.41 -22.32 -3.95
CA MET A 123 -1.33 -21.38 -4.60
C MET A 123 -0.58 -20.15 -5.10
N ILE A 124 0.27 -19.55 -4.27
CA ILE A 124 1.12 -18.41 -4.64
C ILE A 124 2.05 -18.79 -5.79
N ALA A 125 2.86 -19.84 -5.62
CA ALA A 125 3.87 -20.22 -6.60
C ALA A 125 3.24 -20.69 -7.93
N GLY A 126 2.17 -21.48 -7.88
CA GLY A 126 1.46 -21.97 -9.05
C GLY A 126 0.82 -20.85 -9.86
N SER A 127 0.18 -19.88 -9.20
CA SER A 127 -0.43 -18.73 -9.88
C SER A 127 0.61 -17.87 -10.59
N VAL A 128 1.72 -17.56 -9.91
CA VAL A 128 2.82 -16.78 -10.50
C VAL A 128 3.42 -17.53 -11.69
N ARG A 129 3.80 -18.81 -11.54
CA ARG A 129 4.36 -19.61 -12.65
C ARG A 129 3.42 -19.68 -13.84
N PHE A 130 2.13 -19.86 -13.59
CA PHE A 130 1.12 -19.90 -14.65
C PHE A 130 1.12 -18.61 -15.46
N LEU A 131 0.97 -17.46 -14.80
CA LEU A 131 0.91 -16.16 -15.48
C LEU A 131 2.22 -15.83 -16.20
N LYS A 132 3.38 -16.16 -15.60
CA LYS A 132 4.68 -16.05 -16.27
C LYS A 132 4.75 -16.93 -17.53
N SER A 133 4.22 -18.16 -17.49
CA SER A 133 4.17 -19.05 -18.66
C SER A 133 3.29 -18.49 -19.80
N LYS A 134 2.38 -17.58 -19.49
CA LYS A 134 1.54 -16.86 -20.46
C LYS A 134 2.18 -15.56 -20.96
N GLY A 135 3.45 -15.30 -20.61
CA GLY A 135 4.20 -14.13 -21.04
C GLY A 135 3.84 -12.86 -20.31
N LYS A 136 3.17 -12.95 -19.15
CA LYS A 136 2.84 -11.78 -18.33
C LYS A 136 4.04 -11.32 -17.50
N GLU A 137 4.12 -10.03 -17.26
CA GLU A 137 4.79 -9.53 -16.05
C GLU A 137 3.88 -9.77 -14.85
N VAL A 138 4.44 -10.19 -13.72
CA VAL A 138 3.69 -10.56 -12.53
C VAL A 138 4.15 -9.72 -11.35
N VAL A 139 3.22 -8.96 -10.79
CA VAL A 139 3.34 -8.27 -9.50
C VAL A 139 2.65 -9.12 -8.45
N PHE A 140 3.37 -9.50 -7.40
CA PHE A 140 2.79 -10.24 -6.27
C PHE A 140 2.54 -9.29 -5.09
N ASP A 141 1.27 -9.06 -4.79
CA ASP A 141 0.83 -8.27 -3.63
C ASP A 141 0.73 -9.20 -2.40
N ALA A 142 1.67 -9.03 -1.47
CA ALA A 142 1.71 -9.76 -0.23
C ALA A 142 0.68 -9.16 0.75
N GLU A 143 -0.55 -9.64 0.67
CA GLU A 143 -1.67 -9.11 1.43
C GLU A 143 -1.50 -9.38 2.94
N HIS A 144 -1.77 -8.37 3.77
CA HIS A 144 -1.56 -8.35 5.22
C HIS A 144 -0.11 -8.65 5.67
N PHE A 145 0.88 -8.32 4.84
CA PHE A 145 2.27 -8.72 5.07
C PHE A 145 2.84 -8.21 6.38
N PHE A 146 2.67 -6.93 6.74
CA PHE A 146 3.34 -6.39 7.93
C PHE A 146 2.82 -7.01 9.24
N ASP A 147 1.50 -7.21 9.36
CA ASP A 147 0.91 -7.91 10.51
C ASP A 147 1.29 -9.40 10.52
N GLY A 148 1.22 -10.05 9.36
CA GLY A 148 1.64 -11.45 9.20
C GLY A 148 3.11 -11.66 9.54
N TYR A 149 3.98 -10.72 9.14
CA TYR A 149 5.40 -10.73 9.47
C TYR A 149 5.62 -10.49 10.96
N ALA A 150 4.87 -9.59 11.60
CA ALA A 150 4.96 -9.36 13.05
C ALA A 150 4.55 -10.61 13.85
N ALA A 151 3.54 -11.35 13.38
CA ALA A 151 3.06 -12.57 14.02
C ALA A 151 3.97 -13.79 13.74
N ASN A 152 4.35 -13.99 12.48
CA ASN A 152 5.12 -15.14 12.03
C ASN A 152 6.07 -14.73 10.86
N PRO A 153 7.25 -14.16 11.18
CA PRO A 153 8.21 -13.71 10.16
C PRO A 153 8.64 -14.84 9.20
N GLY A 154 8.77 -16.06 9.72
CA GLY A 154 9.21 -17.21 8.94
C GLY A 154 8.24 -17.53 7.81
N TYR A 155 6.94 -17.61 8.13
CA TYR A 155 5.92 -17.91 7.14
C TYR A 155 5.70 -16.77 6.14
N ALA A 156 5.70 -15.52 6.60
CA ALA A 156 5.59 -14.35 5.72
C ALA A 156 6.73 -14.32 4.68
N MET A 157 7.96 -14.63 5.10
CA MET A 157 9.12 -14.74 4.18
C MET A 157 9.02 -15.96 3.26
N GLN A 158 8.47 -17.08 3.70
CA GLN A 158 8.20 -18.23 2.82
C GLN A 158 7.21 -17.87 1.71
N CYS A 159 6.17 -17.09 2.01
CA CYS A 159 5.20 -16.63 1.00
C CYS A 159 5.86 -15.77 -0.08
N LEU A 160 6.70 -14.79 0.33
CA LEU A 160 7.49 -14.00 -0.62
C LEU A 160 8.47 -14.85 -1.42
N GLY A 161 9.14 -15.80 -0.76
CA GLY A 161 10.07 -16.74 -1.40
C GLY A 161 9.39 -17.64 -2.43
N ALA A 162 8.15 -18.06 -2.18
CA ALA A 162 7.34 -18.83 -3.11
C ALA A 162 7.03 -18.03 -4.40
N ALA A 163 6.62 -16.76 -4.25
CA ALA A 163 6.39 -15.87 -5.38
C ALA A 163 7.69 -15.56 -6.15
N ALA A 164 8.77 -15.24 -5.43
CA ALA A 164 10.08 -14.96 -6.02
C ALA A 164 10.62 -16.15 -6.83
N SER A 165 10.60 -17.35 -6.24
CA SER A 165 11.09 -18.58 -6.89
C SER A 165 10.23 -19.00 -8.08
N ALA A 166 8.96 -18.59 -8.10
CA ALA A 166 8.05 -18.79 -9.22
C ALA A 166 8.26 -17.77 -10.37
N GLY A 167 9.10 -16.75 -10.18
CA GLY A 167 9.46 -15.77 -11.19
C GLY A 167 8.63 -14.49 -11.17
N ALA A 168 8.06 -14.11 -10.02
CA ALA A 168 7.45 -12.78 -9.86
C ALA A 168 8.47 -11.69 -10.16
N ASP A 169 8.05 -10.64 -10.88
CA ASP A 169 8.90 -9.50 -11.23
C ASP A 169 8.93 -8.45 -10.12
N TRP A 170 7.87 -8.39 -9.31
CA TRP A 170 7.74 -7.50 -8.16
C TRP A 170 7.17 -8.24 -6.95
N LEU A 171 7.72 -7.95 -5.78
CA LEU A 171 7.17 -8.33 -4.48
C LEU A 171 6.68 -7.07 -3.75
N VAL A 172 5.38 -6.86 -3.68
CA VAL A 172 4.80 -5.68 -3.04
C VAL A 172 4.35 -6.03 -1.63
N LEU A 173 4.89 -5.32 -0.64
CA LEU A 173 4.54 -5.52 0.76
C LEU A 173 3.31 -4.67 1.10
N CYS A 174 2.21 -5.29 1.53
CA CYS A 174 0.97 -4.56 1.81
C CYS A 174 0.82 -4.25 3.31
N ASP A 175 0.73 -2.96 3.67
CA ASP A 175 0.25 -2.48 4.98
C ASP A 175 -1.27 -2.41 4.96
N THR A 176 -1.92 -3.58 4.85
CA THR A 176 -3.35 -3.71 4.56
C THR A 176 -4.24 -3.07 5.62
N ASN A 177 -3.87 -3.18 6.90
CA ASN A 177 -4.60 -2.56 8.01
C ASN A 177 -4.26 -1.07 8.21
N GLY A 178 -3.23 -0.55 7.52
CA GLY A 178 -2.93 0.89 7.47
C GLY A 178 -2.45 1.50 8.79
N GLY A 179 -1.51 0.86 9.49
CA GLY A 179 -1.08 1.32 10.81
C GLY A 179 0.36 1.01 11.19
N THR A 180 1.14 0.43 10.28
CA THR A 180 2.52 0.05 10.58
C THR A 180 3.38 1.31 10.74
N LEU A 181 4.17 1.39 11.82
CA LEU A 181 5.01 2.58 12.05
C LEU A 181 6.15 2.66 11.01
N PRO A 182 6.54 3.87 10.55
CA PRO A 182 7.55 4.02 9.49
C PRO A 182 8.92 3.39 9.78
N ASP A 183 9.35 3.37 11.04
CA ASP A 183 10.60 2.71 11.48
C ASP A 183 10.52 1.19 11.34
N ARG A 184 9.37 0.59 11.66
CA ARG A 184 9.11 -0.84 11.49
C ARG A 184 9.03 -1.21 10.01
N VAL A 185 8.33 -0.41 9.20
CA VAL A 185 8.34 -0.58 7.73
C VAL A 185 9.77 -0.53 7.20
N SER A 186 10.56 0.45 7.65
CA SER A 186 11.94 0.62 7.20
C SER A 186 12.84 -0.57 7.56
N GLU A 187 12.70 -1.12 8.76
CA GLU A 187 13.43 -2.30 9.22
C GLU A 187 13.11 -3.52 8.34
N ILE A 188 11.81 -3.79 8.15
CA ILE A 188 11.31 -4.97 7.44
C ILE A 188 11.65 -4.88 5.95
N VAL A 189 11.39 -3.74 5.30
CA VAL A 189 11.72 -3.53 3.87
C VAL A 189 13.22 -3.72 3.62
N ARG A 190 14.09 -3.16 4.46
CA ARG A 190 15.55 -3.35 4.31
C ARG A 190 15.98 -4.81 4.37
N LYS A 191 15.27 -5.63 5.14
CA LYS A 191 15.53 -7.06 5.25
C LYS A 191 15.04 -7.79 4.00
N VAL A 192 13.79 -7.56 3.60
CA VAL A 192 13.19 -8.20 2.42
C VAL A 192 13.97 -7.87 1.15
N SER A 193 14.29 -6.60 0.91
CA SER A 193 15.03 -6.16 -0.30
C SER A 193 16.44 -6.76 -0.40
N LYS A 194 17.04 -7.23 0.70
CA LYS A 194 18.35 -7.89 0.69
C LYS A 194 18.26 -9.39 0.48
N ASP A 195 17.22 -10.03 1.01
CA ASP A 195 17.17 -11.49 1.16
C ASP A 195 16.67 -12.20 -0.11
N LEU A 196 15.85 -11.55 -0.96
CA LEU A 196 15.13 -12.23 -2.05
C LEU A 196 15.57 -11.90 -3.48
N GLY A 197 16.37 -10.85 -3.69
CA GLY A 197 16.91 -10.51 -5.02
C GLY A 197 15.87 -10.12 -6.09
N VAL A 198 14.61 -9.95 -5.70
CA VAL A 198 13.51 -9.45 -6.53
C VAL A 198 13.16 -8.02 -6.09
N PRO A 199 12.91 -7.08 -7.02
CA PRO A 199 12.48 -5.72 -6.68
C PRO A 199 11.27 -5.70 -5.74
N VAL A 200 11.34 -4.83 -4.73
CA VAL A 200 10.33 -4.72 -3.68
C VAL A 200 9.48 -3.46 -3.89
N GLY A 201 8.16 -3.59 -3.73
CA GLY A 201 7.23 -2.47 -3.68
C GLY A 201 6.55 -2.31 -2.32
N ILE A 202 5.81 -1.22 -2.15
CA ILE A 202 4.97 -0.94 -0.97
C ILE A 202 3.56 -0.56 -1.42
N HIS A 203 2.55 -1.17 -0.79
CA HIS A 203 1.14 -0.76 -0.90
C HIS A 203 0.63 -0.43 0.50
N ALA A 204 0.36 0.85 0.78
CA ALA A 204 0.02 1.30 2.12
C ALA A 204 -1.39 1.86 2.19
N HIS A 205 -2.16 1.38 3.18
CA HIS A 205 -3.45 1.97 3.55
C HIS A 205 -3.27 3.05 4.62
N ASN A 206 -4.28 3.91 4.75
CA ASN A 206 -4.18 5.16 5.50
C ASN A 206 -5.01 5.19 6.79
N ASP A 207 -5.37 4.04 7.36
CA ASP A 207 -6.23 3.91 8.55
C ASP A 207 -5.71 4.72 9.75
N CYS A 208 -4.39 4.81 9.95
CA CYS A 208 -3.75 5.63 10.98
C CYS A 208 -3.18 6.96 10.46
N GLY A 209 -3.48 7.35 9.22
CA GLY A 209 -2.95 8.58 8.61
C GLY A 209 -1.46 8.51 8.24
N LEU A 210 -0.88 7.31 8.14
CA LEU A 210 0.56 7.10 7.95
C LEU A 210 0.96 6.73 6.52
N ALA A 211 0.02 6.50 5.60
CA ALA A 211 0.28 5.87 4.30
C ALA A 211 1.42 6.55 3.51
N ALA A 212 1.36 7.88 3.35
CA ALA A 212 2.41 8.62 2.64
C ALA A 212 3.78 8.56 3.34
N ALA A 213 3.79 8.57 4.68
CA ALA A 213 5.01 8.50 5.47
C ALA A 213 5.66 7.11 5.38
N VAL A 214 4.85 6.04 5.46
CA VAL A 214 5.36 4.67 5.34
C VAL A 214 5.82 4.36 3.92
N SER A 215 5.13 4.86 2.87
CA SER A 215 5.59 4.72 1.49
C SER A 215 6.96 5.37 1.28
N ALA A 216 7.15 6.59 1.79
CA ALA A 216 8.46 7.26 1.71
C ALA A 216 9.54 6.50 2.50
N ALA A 217 9.21 6.01 3.70
CA ALA A 217 10.12 5.24 4.53
C ALA A 217 10.53 3.89 3.91
N ALA A 218 9.60 3.21 3.24
CA ALA A 218 9.87 2.00 2.47
C ALA A 218 10.83 2.28 1.31
N VAL A 219 10.60 3.34 0.53
CA VAL A 219 11.49 3.74 -0.58
C VAL A 219 12.90 4.06 -0.06
N MET A 220 13.01 4.84 1.01
CA MET A 220 14.31 5.12 1.67
C MET A 220 15.02 3.86 2.19
N SER A 221 14.28 2.76 2.33
CA SER A 221 14.77 1.49 2.83
C SER A 221 15.01 0.45 1.74
N GLY A 222 14.81 0.80 0.47
CA GLY A 222 15.10 -0.05 -0.68
C GLY A 222 13.88 -0.58 -1.42
N ALA A 223 12.67 -0.08 -1.15
CA ALA A 223 11.54 -0.31 -2.06
C ALA A 223 11.72 0.56 -3.32
N GLU A 224 11.41 -0.02 -4.48
CA GLU A 224 11.58 0.60 -5.80
C GLU A 224 10.22 0.89 -6.46
N MET A 225 9.11 0.42 -5.90
CA MET A 225 7.76 0.69 -6.37
C MET A 225 6.86 1.19 -5.24
N VAL A 226 5.99 2.17 -5.52
CA VAL A 226 4.90 2.57 -4.63
C VAL A 226 3.56 2.40 -5.34
N GLN A 227 2.72 1.53 -4.78
CA GLN A 227 1.31 1.43 -5.14
C GLN A 227 0.50 2.45 -4.32
N GLY A 228 -0.50 3.04 -4.97
CA GLY A 228 -1.43 3.96 -4.32
C GLY A 228 -2.47 4.46 -5.29
N THR A 229 -3.22 5.47 -4.88
CA THR A 229 -4.26 6.08 -5.71
C THR A 229 -4.11 7.59 -5.76
N VAL A 230 -4.58 8.21 -6.83
CA VAL A 230 -4.67 9.67 -6.90
C VAL A 230 -5.68 10.15 -5.87
N ASN A 231 -5.28 11.14 -5.06
CA ASN A 231 -6.05 11.69 -3.96
C ASN A 231 -6.30 10.69 -2.82
N GLY A 232 -5.59 9.56 -2.79
CA GLY A 232 -5.70 8.57 -1.71
C GLY A 232 -7.07 7.91 -1.61
N ILE A 233 -7.83 7.85 -2.70
CA ILE A 233 -9.12 7.15 -2.74
C ILE A 233 -8.95 5.64 -2.50
N GLY A 234 -9.95 5.02 -1.86
CA GLY A 234 -9.96 3.59 -1.57
C GLY A 234 -10.88 3.28 -0.39
N GLU A 235 -10.91 2.01 0.03
CA GLU A 235 -11.69 1.55 1.17
C GLU A 235 -11.29 2.26 2.48
N ARG A 236 -12.22 2.36 3.44
CA ARG A 236 -12.00 2.89 4.79
C ARG A 236 -11.40 4.31 4.77
N CYS A 237 -10.15 4.45 5.21
CA CYS A 237 -9.41 5.71 5.23
C CYS A 237 -8.60 5.97 3.95
N GLY A 238 -8.69 5.07 2.97
CA GLY A 238 -8.07 5.18 1.67
C GLY A 238 -6.65 4.61 1.60
N ASN A 239 -6.03 4.84 0.45
CA ASN A 239 -4.67 4.41 0.12
C ASN A 239 -3.64 5.52 0.30
N ALA A 240 -2.37 5.18 0.12
CA ALA A 240 -1.33 6.17 -0.11
C ALA A 240 -1.71 7.09 -1.28
N ASP A 241 -1.84 8.39 -1.00
CA ASP A 241 -2.11 9.40 -2.02
C ASP A 241 -0.86 9.60 -2.89
N LEU A 242 -0.93 9.14 -4.14
CA LEU A 242 0.16 9.25 -5.10
C LEU A 242 0.57 10.69 -5.39
N CYS A 243 -0.34 11.66 -5.29
CA CYS A 243 0.03 13.08 -5.45
C CYS A 243 0.94 13.54 -4.30
N THR A 244 0.59 13.17 -3.08
CA THR A 244 1.39 13.45 -1.89
C THR A 244 2.72 12.70 -1.91
N VAL A 245 2.72 11.41 -2.24
CA VAL A 245 3.94 10.59 -2.36
C VAL A 245 4.87 11.14 -3.43
N ALA A 246 4.36 11.45 -4.63
CA ALA A 246 5.16 12.02 -5.71
C ALA A 246 5.78 13.38 -5.32
N GLY A 247 5.04 14.21 -4.56
CA GLY A 247 5.57 15.44 -3.97
C GLY A 247 6.72 15.20 -2.98
N ILE A 248 6.61 14.18 -2.13
CA ILE A 248 7.67 13.82 -1.17
C ILE A 248 8.90 13.30 -1.91
N LEU A 249 8.75 12.24 -2.71
CA LEU A 249 9.87 11.56 -3.36
C LEU A 249 10.51 12.45 -4.45
N GLY A 250 9.69 13.00 -5.33
CA GLY A 250 10.16 13.78 -6.47
C GLY A 250 10.57 15.19 -6.09
N ALA A 251 9.70 15.95 -5.41
CA ALA A 251 9.99 17.37 -5.16
C ALA A 251 10.92 17.59 -3.95
N LYS A 252 10.75 16.85 -2.84
CA LYS A 252 11.57 17.03 -1.63
C LYS A 252 12.85 16.20 -1.64
N MET A 253 12.76 14.93 -2.04
CA MET A 253 13.92 14.03 -2.06
C MET A 253 14.68 14.05 -3.38
N GLY A 254 14.08 14.62 -4.44
CA GLY A 254 14.75 14.79 -5.73
C GLY A 254 14.90 13.53 -6.55
N MET A 255 14.11 12.48 -6.25
CA MET A 255 14.11 11.20 -6.96
C MET A 255 13.44 11.32 -8.33
N ASP A 256 13.94 10.57 -9.32
CA ASP A 256 13.29 10.47 -10.63
C ASP A 256 12.12 9.46 -10.57
N LEU A 257 10.91 9.96 -10.80
CA LEU A 257 9.67 9.18 -10.82
C LEU A 257 9.15 8.92 -12.23
N GLY A 258 9.82 9.44 -13.27
CA GLY A 258 9.36 9.35 -14.66
C GLY A 258 8.13 10.22 -15.01
N VAL A 259 7.68 11.10 -14.10
CA VAL A 259 6.52 11.98 -14.26
C VAL A 259 6.89 13.47 -14.10
N ASP A 260 6.13 14.36 -14.74
CA ASP A 260 6.26 15.82 -14.52
C ASP A 260 5.40 16.27 -13.33
N LEU A 261 6.05 16.56 -12.20
CA LEU A 261 5.39 16.98 -10.97
C LEU A 261 4.56 18.26 -11.11
N LYS A 262 4.79 19.08 -12.14
CA LYS A 262 3.97 20.28 -12.41
C LYS A 262 2.51 19.93 -12.73
N GLY A 263 2.27 18.73 -13.26
CA GLY A 263 0.92 18.25 -13.61
C GLY A 263 0.10 17.74 -12.42
N LEU A 264 0.67 17.63 -11.22
CA LEU A 264 0.01 16.99 -10.07
C LEU A 264 -1.35 17.62 -9.71
N THR A 265 -1.42 18.95 -9.67
CA THR A 265 -2.68 19.66 -9.39
C THR A 265 -3.74 19.36 -10.45
N GLN A 266 -3.36 19.31 -11.72
CA GLN A 266 -4.30 19.03 -12.82
C GLN A 266 -4.78 17.57 -12.78
N LEU A 267 -3.88 16.62 -12.51
CA LEU A 267 -4.23 15.21 -12.35
C LEU A 267 -5.20 15.01 -11.18
N SER A 268 -4.85 15.56 -10.02
CA SER A 268 -5.65 15.50 -8.79
C SER A 268 -7.06 16.07 -9.01
N ALA A 269 -7.16 17.30 -9.52
CA ALA A 269 -8.44 17.95 -9.80
C ALA A 269 -9.25 17.23 -10.89
N GLY A 270 -8.57 16.66 -11.88
CA GLY A 270 -9.19 15.86 -12.92
C GLY A 270 -9.88 14.64 -12.34
N ILE A 271 -9.17 13.83 -11.53
CA ILE A 271 -9.74 12.61 -10.95
C ILE A 271 -10.80 12.90 -9.89
N ALA A 272 -10.72 14.04 -9.20
CA ALA A 272 -11.71 14.44 -8.21
C ALA A 272 -13.14 14.60 -8.77
N THR A 273 -13.32 14.80 -10.08
CA THR A 273 -14.65 14.97 -10.68
C THR A 273 -15.53 13.72 -10.64
N TRP A 274 -14.95 12.54 -10.43
CA TRP A 274 -15.68 11.26 -10.33
C TRP A 274 -15.98 10.83 -8.90
N ARG A 275 -15.75 11.72 -7.92
CA ARG A 275 -16.13 11.50 -6.53
C ARG A 275 -17.45 12.22 -6.25
N THR A 276 -18.43 11.48 -5.76
CA THR A 276 -19.71 12.06 -5.31
C THR A 276 -19.61 12.74 -3.94
N SER A 277 -18.63 12.32 -3.12
CA SER A 277 -18.32 12.94 -1.83
C SER A 277 -17.07 13.82 -1.93
N PRO A 278 -17.09 15.06 -1.40
CA PRO A 278 -15.92 15.93 -1.42
C PRO A 278 -14.74 15.23 -0.74
N ALA A 279 -13.57 15.23 -1.39
CA ALA A 279 -12.36 14.69 -0.78
C ALA A 279 -12.10 15.39 0.57
N PRO A 280 -11.70 14.67 1.63
CA PRO A 280 -11.33 15.31 2.89
C PRO A 280 -10.24 16.35 2.62
N ARG A 281 -10.28 17.50 3.33
CA ARG A 281 -9.45 18.68 2.99
C ARG A 281 -7.93 18.40 2.92
N ALA A 282 -7.46 17.30 3.51
CA ALA A 282 -6.06 16.85 3.41
C ALA A 282 -5.64 16.44 1.99
N CYS A 283 -6.55 15.88 1.17
CA CYS A 283 -6.32 15.59 -0.25
C CYS A 283 -6.16 16.87 -1.10
N LEU A 284 -6.63 18.02 -0.59
CA LEU A 284 -6.62 19.31 -1.30
C LEU A 284 -5.29 20.04 -1.26
N SER A 285 -4.24 19.45 -0.68
CA SER A 285 -2.91 20.10 -0.61
C SER A 285 -2.46 20.58 -2.00
N TRP A 286 -2.82 19.82 -3.04
CA TRP A 286 -2.58 20.12 -4.44
C TRP A 286 -3.75 20.80 -5.17
N GLU A 287 -5.00 20.62 -4.75
CA GLU A 287 -6.18 21.21 -5.43
C GLU A 287 -6.37 22.72 -5.18
N ARG A 288 -5.98 23.24 -4.00
CA ARG A 288 -6.33 24.62 -3.58
C ARG A 288 -5.17 25.56 -3.36
N THR A 289 -3.94 25.10 -3.54
CA THR A 289 -2.76 25.91 -3.24
C THR A 289 -1.81 25.97 -4.43
N PRO A 290 -1.74 27.11 -5.13
CA PRO A 290 -0.56 27.46 -5.94
C PRO A 290 0.70 27.66 -5.08
N SER A 291 0.65 27.42 -3.76
CA SER A 291 1.69 27.84 -2.81
C SER A 291 3.05 27.20 -3.10
N LEU A 292 3.09 26.03 -3.73
CA LEU A 292 4.35 25.35 -4.03
C LEU A 292 5.01 25.83 -5.33
N THR A 293 4.25 26.34 -6.29
CA THR A 293 4.79 26.83 -7.57
C THR A 293 4.89 28.36 -7.64
N ARG A 294 4.07 29.10 -6.88
CA ARG A 294 3.98 30.57 -6.97
C ARG A 294 4.78 31.33 -5.90
N ALA A 295 5.21 30.68 -4.83
CA ALA A 295 5.84 31.36 -3.68
C ALA A 295 7.38 31.45 -3.75
N GLY A 296 8.05 30.87 -4.75
CA GLY A 296 9.52 30.80 -4.76
C GLY A 296 10.11 30.00 -3.60
N CYS A 297 9.28 29.30 -2.80
CA CYS A 297 9.71 28.38 -1.75
C CYS A 297 10.33 27.15 -2.40
N THR A 298 11.64 27.18 -2.62
CA THR A 298 12.42 25.96 -2.81
C THR A 298 12.31 25.16 -1.52
N PHE A 299 11.68 23.98 -1.55
CA PHE A 299 11.89 23.02 -0.47
C PHE A 299 13.40 22.77 -0.40
N PRO A 300 14.03 22.86 0.79
CA PRO A 300 15.40 22.41 0.92
C PRO A 300 15.43 20.95 0.47
N ARG A 301 16.12 20.67 -0.64
CA ARG A 301 16.33 19.30 -1.09
C ARG A 301 17.03 18.56 0.03
N TRP A 302 16.48 17.43 0.43
CA TRP A 302 17.18 16.55 1.34
C TRP A 302 18.22 15.81 0.51
N SER A 303 19.50 15.98 0.84
CA SER A 303 20.54 15.14 0.26
C SER A 303 20.30 13.71 0.75
N ALA A 304 19.70 12.88 -0.09
CA ALA A 304 19.64 11.44 0.14
C ALA A 304 21.05 10.86 -0.04
N THR A 305 21.95 11.12 0.90
CA THR A 305 23.17 10.31 1.01
C THR A 305 22.70 8.90 1.35
N ARG A 306 22.74 7.99 0.37
CA ARG A 306 22.71 6.54 0.62
C ARG A 306 23.68 6.28 1.77
N ALA A 307 23.21 5.60 2.82
CA ALA A 307 24.08 5.22 3.92
C ALA A 307 25.31 4.50 3.33
N PRO A 308 26.54 4.92 3.68
CA PRO A 308 27.73 4.28 3.13
C PRO A 308 27.69 2.79 3.47
N THR A 309 27.94 1.95 2.47
CA THR A 309 28.19 0.52 2.65
C THR A 309 29.38 0.39 3.60
N SER A 310 29.10 0.01 4.85
CA SER A 310 30.15 -0.16 5.85
C SER A 310 31.00 -1.36 5.49
N THR A 311 32.16 -1.11 4.89
CA THR A 311 33.26 -2.05 4.93
C THR A 311 33.74 -2.16 6.37
N SER A 312 33.76 -3.41 6.84
CA SER A 312 34.23 -3.83 8.16
C SER A 312 35.64 -3.31 8.45
N THR A 313 35.75 -2.43 9.45
CA THR A 313 36.95 -2.33 10.29
C THR A 313 36.51 -2.15 11.75
N ARG A 314 36.98 -3.06 12.61
CA ARG A 314 36.71 -3.11 14.07
C ARG A 314 37.04 -1.79 14.79
N PRO A 315 36.35 -1.46 15.90
CA PRO A 315 36.47 -0.17 16.55
C PRO A 315 37.69 -0.11 17.48
N ARG A 316 38.37 1.05 17.50
CA ARG A 316 39.20 1.48 18.63
C ARG A 316 38.32 2.26 19.62
N SER A 317 38.53 1.94 20.89
CA SER A 317 37.91 2.51 22.08
C SER A 317 37.84 4.05 22.09
N GLY A 318 36.64 4.58 22.30
CA GLY A 318 36.38 5.99 22.59
C GLY A 318 34.95 6.16 23.11
N THR A 319 34.83 6.76 24.28
CA THR A 319 33.65 6.96 25.13
C THR A 319 32.45 7.57 24.38
N PRO A 320 31.19 7.14 24.63
CA PRO A 320 30.03 7.71 23.95
C PRO A 320 29.58 9.02 24.61
N ALA A 321 29.60 10.12 23.85
CA ALA A 321 28.91 11.35 24.21
C ALA A 321 27.40 11.16 23.92
N ALA A 322 26.62 11.10 24.98
CA ALA A 322 25.17 11.11 24.95
C ALA A 322 24.64 12.43 24.38
N CYS A 323 23.69 12.37 23.45
CA CYS A 323 22.82 13.48 23.12
C CYS A 323 21.44 12.95 22.68
N TRP A 324 20.40 13.53 23.29
CA TRP A 324 18.95 13.39 23.06
C TRP A 324 18.21 12.27 23.81
N SER A 325 17.92 12.57 25.08
CA SER A 325 16.76 12.06 25.82
C SER A 325 15.66 13.14 25.90
N PRO A 326 14.41 12.88 25.51
CA PRO A 326 13.32 13.82 25.75
C PRO A 326 12.74 13.58 27.15
N THR A 327 13.09 14.44 28.10
CA THR A 327 12.48 14.47 29.42
C THR A 327 11.03 14.98 29.31
N TRP A 328 10.07 14.09 29.48
CA TRP A 328 8.70 14.41 29.88
C TRP A 328 8.73 15.08 31.27
N ARG A 329 8.42 16.38 31.35
CA ARG A 329 8.16 17.07 32.62
C ARG A 329 6.65 17.11 32.87
N GLY A 330 6.13 16.11 33.57
CA GLY A 330 4.86 16.21 34.27
C GLY A 330 5.01 17.18 35.46
N ARG A 331 4.08 18.14 35.58
CA ARG A 331 3.91 18.94 36.80
C ARG A 331 3.09 18.12 37.82
N PRO A 332 3.49 18.06 39.10
CA PRO A 332 2.65 17.47 40.14
C PRO A 332 1.64 18.50 40.65
N ALA A 333 0.37 18.12 40.77
CA ALA A 333 -0.60 18.82 41.60
C ALA A 333 -0.77 18.03 42.91
N SER A 334 -0.37 18.66 44.01
CA SER A 334 -0.47 18.15 45.39
C SER A 334 -1.85 18.44 46.01
N PRO A 335 -2.21 17.76 47.12
CA PRO A 335 -3.60 17.45 47.48
C PRO A 335 -4.23 18.47 48.43
N ARG A 336 -5.57 18.54 48.45
CA ARG A 336 -6.33 19.08 49.59
C ARG A 336 -7.40 18.08 50.03
N SER A 337 -7.26 17.67 51.27
CA SER A 337 -8.22 16.96 52.11
C SER A 337 -9.27 17.89 52.69
N SER A 338 -10.52 17.43 52.79
CA SER A 338 -11.36 17.71 53.96
C SER A 338 -12.40 16.60 54.10
N ALA A 339 -12.47 16.04 55.30
CA ALA A 339 -13.31 14.93 55.70
C ALA A 339 -14.53 15.40 56.52
N SER A 340 -15.35 14.40 56.88
CA SER A 340 -16.53 14.37 57.76
C SER A 340 -17.87 14.62 57.04
N SER A 341 -18.95 13.89 57.30
CA SER A 341 -19.29 13.06 58.46
C SER A 341 -20.32 11.97 58.10
N ALA A 342 -20.30 10.91 58.90
CA ALA A 342 -21.10 9.69 58.82
C ALA A 342 -22.61 9.86 59.10
N SER A 343 -23.43 8.91 58.65
CA SER A 343 -24.27 8.12 59.57
C SER A 343 -24.76 6.81 58.93
N ARG A 344 -24.95 5.81 59.79
CA ARG A 344 -25.25 4.39 59.55
C ARG A 344 -26.76 4.11 59.43
N ARG A 345 -27.04 2.85 59.06
CA ARG A 345 -28.22 1.95 59.32
C ARG A 345 -29.07 1.79 58.05
N GLY A 346 -29.50 0.60 57.60
CA GLY A 346 -29.38 -0.78 58.06
C GLY A 346 -30.54 -1.61 57.45
N ARG A 347 -30.25 -2.87 57.07
CA ARG A 347 -31.16 -4.05 56.94
C ARG A 347 -32.27 -4.09 55.84
N THR A 348 -32.03 -4.93 54.81
CA THR A 348 -32.81 -6.09 54.27
C THR A 348 -34.32 -6.26 54.57
N PRO A 349 -35.06 -7.15 53.84
CA PRO A 349 -35.14 -7.46 52.40
C PRO A 349 -36.62 -7.59 51.87
N ALA A 350 -36.77 -7.81 50.55
CA ALA A 350 -37.82 -8.50 49.73
C ALA A 350 -39.27 -8.71 50.27
N PRO A 351 -40.34 -8.73 49.42
CA PRO A 351 -40.50 -9.77 48.41
C PRO A 351 -41.21 -9.39 47.08
N SER A 352 -40.97 -10.26 46.08
CA SER A 352 -41.81 -10.65 44.93
C SER A 352 -43.29 -10.93 45.34
N PRO A 353 -44.32 -10.92 44.44
CA PRO A 353 -44.39 -11.87 43.31
C PRO A 353 -45.19 -11.48 42.04
N THR A 354 -45.01 -12.34 41.03
CA THR A 354 -45.96 -12.81 40.00
C THR A 354 -46.46 -11.86 38.90
N GLY A 355 -46.30 -12.34 37.66
CA GLY A 355 -46.88 -11.86 36.42
C GLY A 355 -46.20 -12.53 35.24
#